data_AF-A0A2G9LSD7-F1
#
_entry.id   AF-A0A2G9LSD7-F1
#
_cell.length_a   1.000
_cell.length_b   1.000
_cell.length_c   1.000
_cell.angle_alpha   90.00
_cell.angle_beta   90.00
_cell.angle_gamma   90.00
#
_symmetry.space_group_name_H-M   'P 1'
#
loop_
_entity.id
_entity.type
_entity.pdbx_description
1 polymer ?
#
loop_
_entity_poly.entity_id
_entity_poly.type
_entity_poly.pdbx_seq_one_letter_code
_entity_poly.pdbx_strand_id
1 'polypeptide(L)'
;MAGCGKDDQSQVLKKKAAEKAKESAVKQVEDVAEASAKKASQELVNFKCDIAGMQTIYFYKNKAKMETPNGESWLLDDYDYVKMNISGTYYLIKYPGEQSDMDLEGMMKTYRNSKITPGVDCELDSVTEAIVTLPNLQIITPDELQDKMMAMMTEQMGAGLT
;
A
#
# COMPACT_ATOMS: atom_id res chain seq x y z
N MET A 1 -15.98 29.74 52.53
CA MET A 1 -15.53 28.35 52.38
C MET A 1 -16.59 27.57 51.63
N ALA A 2 -16.26 27.04 50.45
CA ALA A 2 -16.92 26.00 49.65
C ALA A 2 -16.49 26.27 48.19
N GLY A 3 -15.87 25.39 47.41
CA GLY A 3 -15.60 23.96 47.53
C GLY A 3 -15.32 23.47 46.10
N CYS A 4 -14.24 23.98 45.48
CA CYS A 4 -13.78 23.51 44.17
C CYS A 4 -13.06 22.15 44.29
N GLY A 5 -13.28 21.26 43.32
CA GLY A 5 -12.15 20.54 42.73
C GLY A 5 -12.04 19.03 42.93
N LYS A 6 -13.11 18.26 43.23
CA LYS A 6 -13.00 16.79 43.29
C LYS A 6 -13.64 16.02 42.12
N ASP A 7 -14.58 16.60 41.38
CA ASP A 7 -15.27 15.88 40.30
C ASP A 7 -14.55 15.93 38.95
N ASP A 8 -13.84 17.02 38.63
CA ASP A 8 -13.12 17.16 37.35
C ASP A 8 -11.88 16.24 37.23
N GLN A 9 -11.15 16.05 38.33
CA GLN A 9 -9.95 15.20 38.34
C GLN A 9 -10.28 13.72 38.12
N SER A 10 -11.44 13.28 38.62
CA SER A 10 -11.91 11.89 38.53
C SER A 10 -12.30 11.50 37.09
N GLN A 11 -12.88 12.42 36.31
CA GLN A 11 -13.19 12.16 34.89
C GLN A 11 -11.95 12.18 33.99
N VAL A 12 -10.99 13.06 34.27
CA VAL A 12 -9.71 13.09 33.53
C VAL A 12 -8.88 11.83 33.79
N LEU A 13 -8.85 11.33 35.03
CA LEU A 13 -8.16 10.09 35.38
C LEU A 13 -8.83 8.85 34.76
N LYS A 14 -10.17 8.81 34.71
CA LYS A 14 -10.92 7.74 34.02
C LYS A 14 -10.69 7.77 32.50
N LYS A 15 -10.65 8.95 31.88
CA LYS A 15 -10.30 9.09 30.45
C LYS A 15 -8.87 8.63 30.16
N LYS A 16 -7.88 9.05 30.95
CA LYS A 16 -6.48 8.59 30.79
C LYS A 16 -6.30 7.10 31.02
N ALA A 17 -7.03 6.50 31.98
CA ALA A 17 -7.01 5.07 32.21
C ALA A 17 -7.67 4.29 31.05
N ALA A 18 -8.76 4.82 30.48
CA ALA A 18 -9.40 4.24 29.30
C ALA A 18 -8.52 4.37 28.05
N GLU A 19 -7.79 5.48 27.88
CA GLU A 19 -6.82 5.65 26.80
C GLU A 19 -5.61 4.72 26.96
N LYS A 20 -5.05 4.60 28.17
CA LYS A 20 -3.97 3.64 28.43
C LYS A 20 -4.41 2.17 28.32
N ALA A 21 -5.64 1.86 28.70
CA ALA A 21 -6.20 0.53 28.51
C ALA A 21 -6.44 0.24 27.02
N LYS A 22 -6.85 1.24 26.23
CA LYS A 22 -6.89 1.16 24.77
C LYS A 22 -5.48 0.97 24.19
N GLU A 23 -4.47 1.74 24.61
CA GLU A 23 -3.08 1.55 24.16
C GLU A 23 -2.52 0.18 24.53
N SER A 24 -2.75 -0.32 25.75
CA SER A 24 -2.31 -1.66 26.16
C SER A 24 -3.06 -2.77 25.42
N ALA A 25 -4.36 -2.60 25.15
CA ALA A 25 -5.13 -3.56 24.36
C ALA A 25 -4.71 -3.52 22.88
N VAL A 26 -4.44 -2.34 22.32
CA VAL A 26 -3.87 -2.18 20.97
C VAL A 26 -2.52 -2.85 20.88
N LYS A 27 -1.61 -2.64 21.85
CA LYS A 27 -0.31 -3.32 21.89
C LYS A 27 -0.43 -4.84 22.01
N GLN A 28 -1.34 -5.34 22.85
CA GLN A 28 -1.55 -6.79 22.94
C GLN A 28 -2.13 -7.38 21.64
N VAL A 29 -3.00 -6.65 20.95
CA VAL A 29 -3.52 -7.06 19.63
C VAL A 29 -2.44 -6.97 18.56
N GLU A 30 -1.59 -5.94 18.58
CA GLU A 30 -0.41 -5.81 17.73
C GLU A 30 0.59 -6.94 17.96
N ASP A 31 0.87 -7.31 19.22
CA ASP A 31 1.78 -8.40 19.58
C ASP A 31 1.25 -9.77 19.13
N VAL A 32 -0.05 -10.03 19.29
CA VAL A 32 -0.69 -11.28 18.82
C VAL A 32 -0.78 -11.30 17.29
N ALA A 33 -1.06 -10.16 16.66
CA ALA A 33 -1.07 -10.03 15.20
C ALA A 33 0.35 -10.16 14.62
N GLU A 34 1.37 -9.67 15.32
CA GLU A 34 2.78 -9.80 14.95
C GLU A 34 3.25 -11.24 15.11
N ALA A 35 2.92 -11.91 16.22
CA ALA A 35 3.22 -13.33 16.40
C ALA A 35 2.52 -14.19 15.33
N SER A 36 1.28 -13.84 14.99
CA SER A 36 0.52 -14.51 13.92
C SER A 36 1.11 -14.21 12.54
N ALA A 37 1.51 -12.96 12.26
CA ALA A 37 2.17 -12.55 11.02
C ALA A 37 3.57 -13.15 10.89
N LYS A 38 4.28 -13.36 12.00
CA LYS A 38 5.59 -14.03 12.03
C LYS A 38 5.44 -15.53 11.79
N LYS A 39 4.41 -16.16 12.34
CA LYS A 39 4.07 -17.55 12.03
C LYS A 39 3.60 -17.71 10.57
N ALA A 40 2.82 -16.76 10.09
CA ALA A 40 2.37 -16.70 8.71
C ALA A 40 3.53 -16.33 7.74
N SER A 41 4.55 -15.58 8.18
CA SER A 41 5.77 -15.38 7.38
C SER A 41 6.61 -16.66 7.21
N GLN A 42 6.40 -17.67 8.08
CA GLN A 42 6.93 -19.01 7.87
C GLN A 42 6.07 -19.84 6.90
N GLU A 43 4.80 -19.47 6.71
CA GLU A 43 3.82 -20.05 5.78
C GLU A 43 3.34 -19.00 4.77
N LEU A 44 4.23 -18.54 3.89
CA LEU A 44 3.94 -17.83 2.62
C LEU A 44 2.58 -17.08 2.59
N VAL A 45 2.40 -16.07 3.45
CA VAL A 45 1.13 -15.33 3.50
C VAL A 45 0.88 -14.73 2.13
N ASN A 46 -0.24 -15.11 1.53
CA ASN A 46 -0.77 -14.44 0.37
C ASN A 46 -2.03 -13.74 0.83
N PHE A 47 -2.17 -12.45 0.57
CA PHE A 47 -3.32 -11.69 1.08
C PHE A 47 -3.73 -10.60 0.12
N LYS A 48 -5.02 -10.27 0.17
CA LYS A 48 -5.61 -9.10 -0.47
C LYS A 48 -6.01 -8.13 0.62
N CYS A 49 -5.71 -6.84 0.44
CA CYS A 49 -6.15 -5.78 1.34
C CYS A 49 -6.85 -4.68 0.54
N ASP A 50 -8.13 -4.45 0.82
CA ASP A 50 -8.91 -3.33 0.31
C ASP A 50 -8.86 -2.17 1.30
N ILE A 51 -8.32 -1.02 0.88
CA ILE A 51 -8.21 0.18 1.70
C ILE A 51 -9.28 1.18 1.25
N ALA A 52 -10.45 1.11 1.88
CA ALA A 52 -11.57 2.05 1.78
C ALA A 52 -11.84 2.66 0.37
N GLY A 53 -11.72 1.87 -0.68
CA GLY A 53 -11.93 2.31 -2.07
C GLY A 53 -10.84 3.22 -2.64
N MET A 54 -9.75 3.45 -1.91
CA MET A 54 -8.59 4.21 -2.37
C MET A 54 -7.60 3.33 -3.13
N GLN A 55 -7.31 2.14 -2.59
CA GLN A 55 -6.39 1.21 -3.23
C GLN A 55 -6.64 -0.22 -2.76
N THR A 56 -6.28 -1.16 -3.62
CA THR A 56 -6.28 -2.60 -3.33
C THR A 56 -4.85 -3.11 -3.45
N ILE A 57 -4.39 -3.81 -2.42
CA ILE A 57 -3.07 -4.41 -2.36
C ILE A 57 -3.23 -5.92 -2.47
N TYR A 58 -2.43 -6.53 -3.32
CA TYR A 58 -2.33 -7.98 -3.47
C TYR A 58 -0.89 -8.39 -3.17
N PHE A 59 -0.71 -9.35 -2.29
CA PHE A 59 0.59 -9.89 -1.93
C PHE A 59 0.62 -11.41 -2.14
N TYR A 60 1.67 -11.90 -2.78
CA TYR A 60 1.91 -13.33 -2.97
C TYR A 60 3.40 -13.62 -3.06
N LYS A 61 3.94 -14.40 -2.12
CA LYS A 61 5.33 -14.90 -2.13
C LYS A 61 6.39 -13.85 -2.56
N ASN A 62 6.44 -12.71 -1.86
CA ASN A 62 7.35 -11.57 -2.12
C ASN A 62 7.07 -10.76 -3.39
N LYS A 63 5.99 -11.07 -4.10
CA LYS A 63 5.47 -10.26 -5.21
C LYS A 63 4.29 -9.45 -4.70
N ALA A 64 4.17 -8.21 -5.14
CA ALA A 64 2.99 -7.40 -4.85
C ALA A 64 2.42 -6.77 -6.11
N LYS A 65 1.11 -6.53 -6.09
CA LYS A 65 0.41 -5.67 -7.03
C LYS A 65 -0.40 -4.66 -6.23
N MET A 66 -0.44 -3.42 -6.68
CA MET A 66 -1.34 -2.41 -6.16
C MET A 66 -2.22 -1.89 -7.28
N GLU A 67 -3.51 -1.74 -6.99
CA GLU A 67 -4.49 -1.12 -7.86
C GLU A 67 -5.04 0.13 -7.19
N THR A 68 -4.97 1.26 -7.88
CA THR A 68 -5.56 2.53 -7.47
C THR A 68 -6.51 3.00 -8.57
N PRO A 69 -7.40 3.97 -8.31
CA PRO A 69 -8.19 4.62 -9.36
C PRO A 69 -7.36 5.22 -10.51
N ASN A 70 -6.08 5.53 -10.23
CA ASN A 70 -5.19 6.20 -11.18
C ASN A 70 -4.30 5.23 -11.96
N GLY A 71 -4.23 3.95 -11.57
CA GLY A 71 -3.38 2.99 -12.25
C GLY A 71 -3.01 1.78 -11.40
N GLU A 72 -2.20 0.93 -12.02
CA GLU A 72 -1.72 -0.33 -11.44
C GLU A 72 -0.19 -0.29 -11.34
N SER A 73 0.33 -0.84 -10.25
CA SER A 73 1.77 -1.05 -10.05
C SER A 73 2.07 -2.46 -9.53
N TRP A 74 3.30 -2.90 -9.75
CA TRP A 74 3.80 -4.21 -9.31
C TRP A 74 5.17 -4.04 -8.65
N LEU A 75 5.41 -4.81 -7.58
CA LEU A 75 6.72 -5.01 -6.97
C LEU A 75 7.16 -6.45 -7.24
N LEU A 76 8.26 -6.63 -7.97
CA LEU A 76 8.86 -7.92 -8.28
C LEU A 76 10.38 -7.86 -8.20
N ASP A 77 11.00 -8.82 -7.49
CA ASP A 77 12.46 -9.03 -7.46
C ASP A 77 13.25 -7.70 -7.31
N ASP A 78 12.84 -6.87 -6.34
CA ASP A 78 13.41 -5.55 -6.02
C ASP A 78 13.26 -4.47 -7.12
N TYR A 79 12.31 -4.63 -8.04
CA TYR A 79 11.92 -3.60 -9.01
C TYR A 79 10.44 -3.28 -8.91
N ASP A 80 10.15 -2.00 -9.17
CA ASP A 80 8.81 -1.50 -9.31
C ASP A 80 8.44 -1.31 -10.76
N TYR A 81 7.21 -1.66 -11.10
CA TYR A 81 6.67 -1.49 -12.43
C TYR A 81 5.38 -0.68 -12.32
N VAL A 82 5.31 0.43 -13.03
CA VAL A 82 4.11 1.27 -13.08
C VAL A 82 3.52 1.22 -14.48
N LYS A 83 2.22 0.88 -14.58
CA LYS A 83 1.52 0.92 -15.86
C LYS A 83 1.11 2.35 -16.19
N MET A 84 1.54 2.84 -17.36
CA MET A 84 1.23 4.18 -17.82
C MET A 84 0.75 4.18 -19.27
N ASN A 85 -0.23 5.03 -19.58
CA ASN A 85 -0.69 5.29 -20.94
C ASN A 85 0.10 6.46 -21.54
N ILE A 86 0.82 6.20 -22.63
CA ILE A 86 1.59 7.18 -23.38
C ILE A 86 1.02 7.18 -24.81
N SER A 87 0.31 8.24 -25.19
CA SER A 87 -0.30 8.39 -26.52
C SER A 87 -1.17 7.19 -26.96
N GLY A 88 -1.99 6.66 -26.06
CA GLY A 88 -2.89 5.54 -26.36
C GLY A 88 -2.25 4.16 -26.29
N THR A 89 -0.95 4.07 -25.98
CA THR A 89 -0.24 2.81 -25.77
C THR A 89 0.13 2.64 -24.30
N TYR A 90 -0.17 1.48 -23.71
CA TYR A 90 0.21 1.16 -22.35
C TYR A 90 1.61 0.55 -22.29
N TYR A 91 2.43 1.08 -21.38
CA TYR A 91 3.78 0.61 -21.08
C TYR A 91 3.90 0.27 -19.60
N LEU A 92 4.87 -0.58 -19.27
CA LEU A 92 5.35 -0.80 -17.90
C LEU A 92 6.65 -0.01 -17.71
N ILE A 93 6.65 0.97 -16.83
CA ILE A 93 7.84 1.74 -16.51
C ILE A 93 8.55 1.04 -15.36
N LYS A 94 9.79 0.62 -15.58
CA LYS A 94 10.61 -0.10 -14.59
C LYS A 94 11.43 0.87 -13.75
N TYR A 95 11.08 1.01 -12.48
CA TYR A 95 11.85 1.75 -11.48
C TYR A 95 12.71 0.80 -10.64
N PRO A 96 13.93 1.20 -10.26
CA PRO A 96 14.70 0.48 -9.25
C PRO A 96 13.94 0.49 -7.92
N GLY A 97 13.97 -0.61 -7.16
CA GLY A 97 13.21 -0.75 -5.91
C GLY A 97 13.55 0.28 -4.83
N GLU A 98 14.70 0.96 -4.92
CA GLU A 98 15.05 2.09 -4.04
C GLU A 98 14.12 3.31 -4.20
N GLN A 99 13.37 3.38 -5.30
CA GLN A 99 12.37 4.42 -5.58
C GLN A 99 10.93 3.91 -5.45
N SER A 100 10.76 2.71 -4.90
CA SER A 100 9.46 2.09 -4.70
C SER A 100 8.74 2.69 -3.49
N ASP A 101 7.47 3.07 -3.68
CA ASP A 101 6.54 3.36 -2.57
C ASP A 101 6.03 2.07 -1.89
N MET A 102 6.41 0.90 -2.41
CA MET A 102 5.97 -0.42 -1.96
C MET A 102 7.16 -1.26 -1.48
N ASP A 103 7.39 -1.29 -0.17
CA ASP A 103 8.31 -2.25 0.43
C ASP A 103 7.55 -3.44 1.06
N LEU A 104 8.22 -4.58 1.13
CA LEU A 104 7.66 -5.80 1.72
C LEU A 104 7.24 -5.58 3.19
N GLU A 105 8.01 -4.77 3.92
CA GLU A 105 7.75 -4.46 5.33
C GLU A 105 6.44 -3.67 5.50
N GLY A 106 6.24 -2.63 4.68
CA GLY A 106 5.05 -1.79 4.67
C GLY A 106 3.79 -2.56 4.26
N MET A 107 3.91 -3.52 3.34
CA MET A 107 2.80 -4.41 2.98
C MET A 107 2.40 -5.32 4.15
N MET A 108 3.38 -5.96 4.79
CA MET A 108 3.12 -6.78 5.98
C MET A 108 2.56 -5.95 7.14
N LYS A 109 3.02 -4.71 7.30
CA LYS A 109 2.48 -3.76 8.28
C LYS A 109 1.03 -3.40 7.97
N THR A 110 0.68 -3.20 6.71
CA THR A 110 -0.70 -2.94 6.27
C THR A 110 -1.63 -4.10 6.64
N TYR A 111 -1.20 -5.33 6.39
CA TYR A 111 -1.94 -6.51 6.82
C TYR A 111 -2.15 -6.54 8.34
N ARG A 112 -1.11 -6.29 9.14
CA ARG A 112 -1.24 -6.22 10.61
C ARG A 112 -2.23 -5.13 11.04
N ASN A 113 -2.13 -3.95 10.42
CA ASN A 113 -2.97 -2.79 10.74
C ASN A 113 -4.45 -3.00 10.38
N SER A 114 -4.77 -3.87 9.42
CA SER A 114 -6.15 -4.21 9.06
C SER A 114 -6.99 -4.73 10.23
N LYS A 115 -6.35 -5.36 11.21
CA LYS A 115 -7.04 -5.92 12.37
C LYS A 115 -7.47 -4.87 13.40
N ILE A 116 -6.96 -3.63 13.28
CA ILE A 116 -7.21 -2.55 14.22
C ILE A 116 -7.70 -1.26 13.56
N THR A 117 -7.50 -1.10 12.25
CA THR A 117 -7.81 0.13 11.51
C THR A 117 -9.13 -0.02 10.75
N PRO A 118 -10.18 0.75 11.11
CA PRO A 118 -11.40 0.79 10.32
C PRO A 118 -11.10 1.27 8.89
N GLY A 119 -11.63 0.57 7.89
CA GLY A 119 -11.45 0.90 6.48
C GLY A 119 -10.30 0.18 5.78
N VAL A 120 -9.59 -0.73 6.47
CA VAL A 120 -8.65 -1.67 5.84
C VAL A 120 -9.21 -3.07 6.04
N ASP A 121 -9.70 -3.69 4.98
CA ASP A 121 -10.21 -5.06 5.00
C ASP A 121 -9.21 -5.99 4.31
N CYS A 122 -8.69 -6.98 5.03
CA CYS A 122 -7.70 -7.90 4.48
C CYS A 122 -8.13 -9.37 4.59
N GLU A 123 -8.12 -10.03 3.43
CA GLU A 123 -8.41 -11.44 3.24
C GLU A 123 -7.11 -12.23 3.08
N LEU A 124 -6.95 -13.30 3.85
CA LEU A 124 -5.84 -14.25 3.73
C LEU A 124 -6.14 -15.32 2.67
N ASP A 125 -5.08 -15.83 2.06
CA ASP A 125 -5.07 -16.95 1.10
C ASP A 125 -6.00 -16.75 -0.12
N SER A 126 -6.32 -15.50 -0.44
CA SER A 126 -7.18 -15.12 -1.56
C SER A 126 -6.41 -14.77 -2.84
N VAL A 127 -5.09 -14.56 -2.75
CA VAL A 127 -4.26 -14.14 -3.87
C VAL A 127 -3.49 -15.30 -4.48
N THR A 128 -3.50 -15.38 -5.81
CA THR A 128 -2.74 -16.35 -6.59
C THR A 128 -1.63 -15.67 -7.38
N GLU A 129 -0.64 -16.43 -7.85
CA GLU A 129 0.46 -15.90 -8.66
C GLU A 129 -0.03 -15.15 -9.91
N ALA A 130 -1.13 -15.61 -10.52
CA ALA A 130 -1.69 -14.99 -11.71
C ALA A 130 -2.12 -13.52 -11.49
N ILE A 131 -2.52 -13.16 -10.27
CA ILE A 131 -2.97 -11.80 -9.92
C ILE A 131 -1.78 -10.84 -9.87
N VAL A 132 -0.65 -11.28 -9.33
CA VAL A 132 0.57 -10.48 -9.15
C VAL A 132 1.55 -10.60 -10.32
N THR A 133 1.18 -11.34 -11.36
CA THR A 133 2.01 -11.49 -12.56
C THR A 133 1.98 -10.20 -13.37
N LEU A 134 3.14 -9.79 -13.88
CA LEU A 134 3.21 -8.64 -14.79
C LEU A 134 2.43 -8.92 -16.07
N PRO A 135 1.65 -7.94 -16.58
CA PRO A 135 1.03 -8.07 -17.88
C PRO A 135 2.10 -8.09 -18.98
N ASN A 136 1.77 -8.73 -20.10
CA ASN A 136 2.64 -8.75 -21.28
C ASN A 136 2.57 -7.40 -22.03
N LEU A 137 3.23 -6.38 -21.48
CA LEU A 137 3.37 -5.05 -22.05
C LEU A 137 4.85 -4.73 -22.27
N GLN A 138 5.14 -3.78 -23.16
CA GLN A 138 6.51 -3.31 -23.35
C GLN A 138 7.00 -2.64 -22.06
N ILE A 139 8.15 -3.10 -21.57
CA ILE A 139 8.85 -2.50 -20.44
C ILE A 139 9.77 -1.41 -20.96
N ILE A 140 9.73 -0.24 -20.31
CA ILE A 140 10.60 0.90 -20.60
C ILE A 140 11.23 1.44 -19.32
N THR A 141 12.36 2.12 -19.43
CA THR A 141 13.00 2.84 -18.32
C THR A 141 12.43 4.25 -18.16
N PRO A 142 12.71 4.94 -17.04
CA PRO A 142 12.36 6.36 -16.89
C PRO A 142 12.96 7.28 -17.95
N ASP A 143 14.17 6.97 -18.44
CA ASP A 143 14.82 7.74 -19.51
C ASP A 143 14.05 7.58 -20.85
N GLU A 144 13.69 6.34 -21.19
CA GLU A 144 12.89 6.06 -22.38
C GLU A 144 11.47 6.65 -22.30
N LEU A 145 10.91 6.73 -21.08
CA LEU A 145 9.67 7.46 -20.82
C LEU A 145 9.83 8.94 -21.14
N GLN A 146 10.90 9.59 -20.66
CA GLN A 146 11.16 11.00 -20.91
C GLN A 146 11.30 11.28 -22.41
N ASP A 147 12.03 10.46 -23.15
CA ASP A 147 12.19 10.58 -24.60
C ASP A 147 10.83 10.50 -25.32
N LYS A 148 9.98 9.54 -24.93
CA LYS A 148 8.63 9.40 -25.47
C LYS A 148 7.74 10.60 -25.15
N MET A 149 7.85 11.18 -23.94
CA MET A 149 7.10 12.37 -23.55
C MET A 149 7.53 13.61 -24.33
N MET A 150 8.84 13.80 -24.54
CA MET A 150 9.39 14.91 -25.32
C MET A 150 9.01 14.83 -26.80
N ALA A 151 9.01 13.61 -27.37
CA ALA A 151 8.57 13.39 -28.74
C ALA A 151 7.11 13.82 -28.94
N MET A 152 6.20 13.44 -28.02
CA MET A 152 4.79 13.84 -28.09
C MET A 152 4.58 15.36 -28.02
N MET A 153 5.31 16.05 -27.12
CA MET A 153 5.21 17.51 -27.02
C MET A 153 5.64 18.19 -28.31
N THR A 154 6.69 17.66 -28.96
CA THR A 154 7.20 18.20 -30.23
C THR A 154 6.21 17.99 -31.37
N GLU A 155 5.57 16.83 -31.45
CA GLU A 155 4.54 16.55 -32.47
C GLU A 155 3.30 17.44 -32.31
N GLN A 156 2.84 17.68 -31.08
CA GLN A 156 1.70 18.57 -30.82
C GLN A 156 2.02 20.05 -31.14
N MET A 157 3.24 20.52 -30.87
CA MET A 157 3.67 21.86 -31.24
C MET A 157 3.84 22.03 -32.76
N GLY A 158 4.31 20.98 -33.45
CA GLY A 158 4.44 20.97 -34.92
C GLY A 158 3.09 20.97 -35.65
N ALA A 159 2.08 20.28 -35.10
CA ALA A 159 0.73 20.22 -35.67
C ALA A 159 -0.10 21.50 -35.49
N GLY A 160 0.32 22.44 -34.62
CA GLY A 160 -0.33 23.73 -34.39
C GLY A 160 0.18 24.89 -35.25
N LEU A 161 1.15 24.66 -36.13
CA LEU A 161 1.84 25.67 -36.95
C LEU A 161 1.54 25.56 -38.46
N THR A 162 0.58 24.73 -38.86
CA THR A 162 0.05 24.63 -40.23
C THR A 162 -1.41 25.06 -40.28
#